data_AF-A0A9N9C1H3-F1
#
_entry.id   AF-A0A9N9C1H3-F1
#
_cell.length_a   1.000
_cell.length_b   1.000
_cell.length_c   1.000
_cell.angle_alpha   90.00
_cell.angle_beta   90.00
_cell.angle_gamma   90.00
#
_symmetry.space_group_name_H-M   'P 1'
#
loop_
_entity.id
_entity.type
_entity.pdbx_description
1 polymer ?
#
loop_
_entity_poly.entity_id
_entity_poly.type
_entity_poly.pdbx_seq_one_letter_code
_entity_poly.pdbx_strand_id
1 'polypeptide(L)'
;MLFGFYLLPCYFRTITLISLICYGTFGDASQTPHRSIVEPLSKIFEDEKYTESKVLDFLVIGDWGSIGGKHHKHGSQANVSKAMEHVATKYDSKFIINVGDNFYKRFGHDYQGVNSVDDDKWKEVWINVYNGPKLSKLTWYSIAGNHDWYTNVTAQVDYSLTKDSRWFMPSLFYSRVTTFEYTKDSTVVRTKIGWIHIDTNIFYYDMDEIATKREGLRANIYNFGWEGDDAIESKLKWIEQKLIDFTNYKWLFVVGHHPLAGQCAQIHKMPRLLQLFERYGVTAYFAGHNHVLQYKAPSKLSPVAHFISGAGSKTGTGCEGCDWGMPKGTFGFLHVTVGHDDKLEFEFVDATTLKNPGGDVLAGVILIATGYYLYGAESKVTHITSSTLSYNFAYALITIGGFISLVSFLGCYGAAEEKIGFLRAYLTLLFLLMTSQIVVGSLAFAYRQDADHILDQSWSKAFREEPQLLRDVENYFQCCGFNSIDDRVVQPCRYYNPCHEMLEDSLWYSLLAIGVVGVILGIMELLCLLLAVILLVHIRRNHHCGGLDEERQALLDETRRLDEEIREAYQRRRAHFV
;
A
#
# COMPACT_ATOMS: atom_id res chain seq x y z
N MET A 1 38.89 30.27 76.84
CA MET A 1 40.23 30.17 76.21
C MET A 1 40.39 28.72 75.75
N LEU A 2 40.52 28.34 74.48
CA LEU A 2 40.84 29.00 73.21
C LEU A 2 40.23 28.14 72.07
N PHE A 3 39.71 28.83 71.04
CA PHE A 3 39.61 28.56 69.58
C PHE A 3 39.97 27.16 69.02
N GLY A 4 39.34 26.60 67.97
CA GLY A 4 38.37 27.11 66.99
C GLY A 4 38.34 26.23 65.71
N PHE A 5 37.31 26.45 64.86
CA PHE A 5 37.07 25.97 63.46
C PHE A 5 36.69 24.48 63.28
N TYR A 6 35.59 24.09 62.60
CA TYR A 6 35.12 24.46 61.25
C TYR A 6 33.59 24.27 61.03
N LEU A 7 33.01 25.16 60.21
CA LEU A 7 31.90 25.04 59.23
C LEU A 7 30.52 24.40 59.57
N LEU A 8 29.47 25.23 59.42
CA LEU A 8 28.05 24.92 59.16
C LEU A 8 27.74 25.11 57.65
N PRO A 9 26.54 24.79 57.11
CA PRO A 9 25.75 23.54 57.22
C PRO A 9 25.01 23.20 55.88
N CYS A 10 24.38 22.03 55.79
CA CYS A 10 23.00 21.84 55.25
C CYS A 10 22.72 20.35 54.99
N TYR A 11 22.31 19.62 56.02
CA TYR A 11 21.57 18.36 55.88
C TYR A 11 20.81 18.13 57.19
N PHE A 12 19.50 18.37 57.21
CA PHE A 12 18.59 17.76 58.19
C PHE A 12 17.15 18.00 57.75
N ARG A 13 16.48 16.93 57.32
CA ARG A 13 15.17 16.51 57.84
C ARG A 13 14.74 15.20 57.16
N THR A 14 15.07 14.10 57.81
CA THR A 14 14.39 12.82 57.66
C THR A 14 14.32 12.16 59.03
N ILE A 15 13.25 11.38 59.25
CA ILE A 15 12.96 10.51 60.40
C ILE A 15 12.10 11.16 61.49
N THR A 16 10.78 11.02 61.31
CA THR A 16 9.88 10.70 62.42
C THR A 16 8.93 9.63 61.89
N LEU A 17 9.04 8.43 62.46
CA LEU A 17 8.23 7.25 62.19
C LEU A 17 7.40 6.98 63.46
N ILE A 18 6.20 6.44 63.27
CA ILE A 18 5.40 5.64 64.24
C ILE A 18 4.49 6.44 65.19
N SER A 19 3.17 6.34 64.95
CA SER A 19 2.15 5.82 65.91
C SER A 19 0.75 6.34 65.55
N LEU A 20 0.00 5.61 64.71
CA LEU A 20 -1.47 5.54 64.75
C LEU A 20 -1.94 4.46 63.76
N ILE A 21 -1.74 3.21 64.17
CA ILE A 21 -2.49 2.05 63.68
C ILE A 21 -3.34 1.60 64.86
N CYS A 22 -4.66 1.69 64.74
CA CYS A 22 -5.58 0.71 65.31
C CYS A 22 -6.98 0.87 64.72
N TYR A 23 -7.54 -0.28 64.34
CA TYR A 23 -8.91 -0.60 63.91
C TYR A 23 -9.30 -0.39 62.45
N GLY A 24 -9.39 -1.53 61.74
CA GLY A 24 -10.17 -1.66 60.51
C GLY A 24 -9.81 -2.88 59.67
N THR A 25 -10.16 -4.07 60.17
CA THR A 25 -10.36 -5.33 59.42
C THR A 25 -9.19 -5.93 58.63
N PHE A 26 -8.70 -7.07 59.13
CA PHE A 26 -8.02 -8.10 58.34
C PHE A 26 -8.89 -8.50 57.15
N GLY A 27 -8.50 -8.07 55.95
CA GLY A 27 -8.90 -8.65 54.68
C GLY A 27 -7.64 -9.23 54.04
N ASP A 28 -7.72 -10.50 53.67
CA ASP A 28 -6.68 -11.35 53.10
C ASP A 28 -5.90 -10.66 51.96
N ALA A 29 -4.64 -10.29 52.22
CA ALA A 29 -3.73 -9.74 51.22
C ALA A 29 -3.06 -10.90 50.45
N SER A 30 -3.84 -11.55 49.61
CA SER A 30 -3.34 -12.40 48.52
C SER A 30 -4.00 -12.00 47.20
N GLN A 31 -3.74 -10.78 46.73
CA GLN A 31 -4.08 -10.37 45.37
C GLN A 31 -2.83 -10.01 44.56
N THR A 32 -2.71 -10.74 43.46
CA THR A 32 -1.69 -10.79 42.42
C THR A 32 -1.32 -9.41 41.84
N PRO A 33 -0.02 -9.04 41.80
CA PRO A 33 0.45 -7.78 41.19
C PRO A 33 0.12 -7.62 39.69
N HIS A 34 -0.17 -8.72 38.99
CA HIS A 34 -0.33 -8.73 37.52
C HIS A 34 -1.73 -8.35 37.00
N ARG A 35 -2.79 -8.35 37.82
CA ARG A 35 -4.13 -7.97 37.33
C ARG A 35 -4.25 -6.48 36.97
N SER A 36 -3.53 -5.60 37.66
CA SER A 36 -3.68 -4.14 37.49
C SER A 36 -3.29 -3.65 36.09
N ILE A 37 -2.29 -4.27 35.46
CA ILE A 37 -1.71 -3.80 34.18
C ILE A 37 -2.49 -4.25 32.94
N VAL A 38 -3.37 -5.25 33.07
CA VAL A 38 -4.28 -5.66 32.00
C VAL A 38 -5.61 -4.90 32.07
N GLU A 39 -5.94 -4.36 33.24
CA GLU A 39 -7.21 -3.66 33.47
C GLU A 39 -7.23 -2.23 32.91
N PRO A 40 -8.41 -1.71 32.55
CA PRO A 40 -8.51 -0.38 31.96
C PRO A 40 -8.04 0.76 32.86
N LEU A 41 -7.16 1.60 32.31
CA LEU A 41 -6.66 2.77 33.02
C LEU A 41 -7.67 3.92 32.97
N SER A 42 -8.00 4.48 34.12
CA SER A 42 -8.85 5.67 34.21
C SER A 42 -8.14 6.93 33.67
N LYS A 43 -6.81 6.97 33.75
CA LYS A 43 -5.97 8.07 33.28
C LYS A 43 -6.10 8.26 31.76
N ILE A 44 -6.30 9.51 31.34
CA ILE A 44 -6.15 9.95 29.96
C ILE A 44 -4.70 10.45 29.81
N PHE A 45 -3.96 9.87 28.88
CA PHE A 45 -2.59 10.30 28.58
C PHE A 45 -2.60 11.48 27.61
N GLU A 46 -1.71 12.44 27.80
CA GLU A 46 -1.53 13.56 26.87
C GLU A 46 -0.26 13.30 26.07
N ASP A 47 -0.37 13.36 24.75
CA ASP A 47 0.79 13.25 23.87
C ASP A 47 1.64 14.52 23.92
N GLU A 48 2.83 14.44 23.33
CA GLU A 48 3.56 15.65 22.98
C GLU A 48 2.71 16.54 22.08
N LYS A 49 2.67 17.83 22.42
CA LYS A 49 1.92 18.82 21.67
C LYS A 49 2.70 19.20 20.40
N TYR A 50 2.10 18.98 19.23
CA TYR A 50 2.73 19.30 17.96
C TYR A 50 2.48 20.77 17.57
N THR A 51 3.48 21.63 17.82
CA THR A 51 3.43 23.06 17.50
C THR A 51 3.83 23.33 16.05
N GLU A 52 3.36 24.45 15.50
CA GLU A 52 3.57 24.86 14.11
C GLU A 52 3.18 23.78 13.07
N SER A 53 2.20 22.95 13.42
CA SER A 53 1.72 21.85 12.60
C SER A 53 0.34 22.18 12.02
N LYS A 54 0.28 22.31 10.69
CA LYS A 54 -0.99 22.53 9.96
C LYS A 54 -1.81 21.26 9.78
N VAL A 55 -1.15 20.10 9.89
CA VAL A 55 -1.76 18.78 9.80
C VAL A 55 -1.19 17.88 10.88
N LEU A 56 -1.94 16.85 11.26
CA LEU A 56 -1.43 15.72 12.02
C LEU A 56 -1.29 14.52 11.10
N ASP A 57 -0.08 14.01 10.97
CA ASP A 57 0.26 12.92 10.06
C ASP A 57 0.68 11.68 10.84
N PHE A 58 0.13 10.51 10.52
CA PHE A 58 0.46 9.26 11.21
C PHE A 58 0.25 8.02 10.32
N LEU A 59 0.91 6.94 10.69
CA LEU A 59 0.79 5.64 10.03
C LEU A 59 -0.02 4.67 10.90
N VAL A 60 -0.70 3.71 10.29
CA VAL A 60 -1.42 2.63 10.97
C VAL A 60 -0.97 1.29 10.39
N ILE A 61 -0.50 0.37 11.24
CA ILE A 61 0.00 -0.96 10.83
C ILE A 61 -0.47 -2.03 11.81
N GLY A 62 -0.77 -3.23 11.30
CA GLY A 62 -1.16 -4.41 12.07
C GLY A 62 -0.53 -5.67 11.50
N ASP A 63 -0.53 -6.73 12.31
CA ASP A 63 -0.24 -8.10 11.87
C ASP A 63 1.14 -8.20 11.19
N TRP A 64 2.09 -7.47 11.75
CA TRP A 64 3.42 -7.27 11.19
C TRP A 64 4.48 -8.19 11.80
N GLY A 65 4.17 -8.86 12.90
CA GLY A 65 5.12 -9.57 13.77
C GLY A 65 5.80 -10.82 13.23
N SER A 66 6.02 -10.96 11.91
CA SER A 66 6.54 -12.18 11.28
C SER A 66 7.87 -11.94 10.56
N ILE A 67 8.89 -12.69 10.95
CA ILE A 67 10.21 -12.66 10.30
C ILE A 67 10.22 -13.30 8.88
N GLY A 68 9.11 -13.88 8.44
CA GLY A 68 9.02 -14.65 7.19
C GLY A 68 9.38 -16.14 7.34
N GLY A 69 9.20 -16.92 6.27
CA GLY A 69 9.44 -18.37 6.26
C GLY A 69 10.94 -18.76 6.35
N LYS A 70 11.22 -20.08 6.35
CA LYS A 70 12.53 -20.73 6.64
C LYS A 70 13.80 -20.15 5.98
N HIS A 71 13.69 -19.25 5.00
CA HIS A 71 14.83 -18.64 4.27
C HIS A 71 14.79 -17.11 4.11
N HIS A 72 13.82 -16.38 4.68
CA HIS A 72 13.78 -14.92 4.61
C HIS A 72 14.10 -14.34 5.97
N LYS A 73 15.04 -13.39 6.05
CA LYS A 73 15.38 -12.78 7.34
C LYS A 73 14.32 -11.81 7.86
N HIS A 74 13.44 -11.25 7.02
CA HIS A 74 12.30 -10.41 7.46
C HIS A 74 11.11 -10.41 6.46
N GLY A 75 11.05 -11.39 5.53
CA GLY A 75 9.97 -11.55 4.55
C GLY A 75 9.43 -10.26 3.91
N SER A 76 8.09 -10.20 3.76
CA SER A 76 7.36 -9.01 3.30
C SER A 76 7.38 -7.85 4.31
N GLN A 77 7.59 -8.13 5.59
CA GLN A 77 7.65 -7.14 6.67
C GLN A 77 8.75 -6.10 6.42
N ALA A 78 9.92 -6.51 5.93
CA ALA A 78 11.00 -5.56 5.60
C ALA A 78 10.64 -4.61 4.46
N ASN A 79 9.86 -5.05 3.47
CA ASN A 79 9.40 -4.18 2.39
C ASN A 79 8.38 -3.16 2.93
N VAL A 80 7.46 -3.61 3.79
CA VAL A 80 6.53 -2.73 4.50
C VAL A 80 7.29 -1.69 5.32
N SER A 81 8.30 -2.07 6.08
CA SER A 81 9.16 -1.14 6.84
C SER A 81 9.82 -0.09 5.94
N LYS A 82 10.36 -0.49 4.77
CA LYS A 82 10.95 0.46 3.82
C LYS A 82 9.93 1.46 3.25
N ALA A 83 8.72 1.00 2.92
CA ALA A 83 7.63 1.90 2.50
C ALA A 83 7.24 2.86 3.63
N MET A 84 7.11 2.35 4.86
CA MET A 84 6.81 3.17 6.02
C MET A 84 7.88 4.24 6.25
N GLU A 85 9.17 3.90 6.13
CA GLU A 85 10.26 4.88 6.27
C GLU A 85 10.18 5.98 5.20
N HIS A 86 9.87 5.61 3.96
CA HIS A 86 9.70 6.57 2.87
C HIS A 86 8.52 7.51 3.13
N VAL A 87 7.34 6.97 3.44
CA VAL A 87 6.11 7.75 3.70
C VAL A 87 6.29 8.62 4.94
N ALA A 88 6.81 8.06 6.04
CA ALA A 88 7.04 8.80 7.27
C ALA A 88 8.01 9.96 7.09
N THR A 89 9.04 9.79 6.26
CA THR A 89 10.00 10.86 5.96
C THR A 89 9.37 11.91 5.06
N LYS A 90 8.60 11.50 4.04
CA LYS A 90 7.96 12.38 3.07
C LYS A 90 6.93 13.33 3.70
N TYR A 91 6.09 12.81 4.58
CA TYR A 91 4.99 13.56 5.20
C TYR A 91 5.27 14.01 6.64
N ASP A 92 6.48 13.75 7.14
CA ASP A 92 6.90 14.05 8.51
C ASP A 92 5.93 13.45 9.57
N SER A 93 5.55 12.18 9.39
CA SER A 93 4.65 11.47 10.30
C SER A 93 5.11 11.58 11.75
N LYS A 94 4.14 11.75 12.67
CA LYS A 94 4.37 12.07 14.08
C LYS A 94 4.42 10.84 14.97
N PHE A 95 3.67 9.80 14.63
CA PHE A 95 3.61 8.55 15.37
C PHE A 95 3.05 7.42 14.50
N ILE A 96 3.03 6.22 15.07
CA ILE A 96 2.48 5.01 14.47
C ILE A 96 1.37 4.48 15.39
N ILE A 97 0.23 4.14 14.81
CA ILE A 97 -0.81 3.33 15.45
C ILE A 97 -0.54 1.88 15.11
N ASN A 98 -0.38 1.05 16.13
CA ASN A 98 -0.18 -0.38 15.95
C ASN A 98 -1.41 -1.15 16.42
N VAL A 99 -2.11 -1.79 15.48
CA VAL A 99 -3.41 -2.46 15.69
C VAL A 99 -3.29 -3.94 16.12
N GLY A 100 -2.11 -4.36 16.60
CA GLY A 100 -1.92 -5.65 17.26
C GLY A 100 -1.40 -6.76 16.35
N ASP A 101 -1.32 -7.96 16.95
CA ASP A 101 -0.60 -9.13 16.43
C ASP A 101 0.88 -8.83 16.19
N ASN A 102 1.49 -8.40 17.29
CA ASN A 102 2.81 -7.78 17.32
C ASN A 102 3.92 -8.81 17.14
N PHE A 103 3.73 -10.03 17.63
CA PHE A 103 4.73 -11.08 17.56
C PHE A 103 4.13 -12.44 17.22
N TYR A 104 4.43 -12.94 16.02
CA TYR A 104 4.09 -14.28 15.60
C TYR A 104 5.17 -15.31 15.96
N LYS A 105 4.84 -16.58 15.78
CA LYS A 105 5.83 -17.66 15.67
C LYS A 105 6.77 -17.43 14.49
N ARG A 106 8.07 -17.59 14.74
CA ARG A 106 9.14 -17.55 13.74
C ARG A 106 9.28 -18.86 12.97
N PHE A 107 9.08 -20.00 13.64
CA PHE A 107 9.18 -21.35 13.07
C PHE A 107 8.33 -22.34 13.87
N GLY A 108 8.25 -23.61 13.41
CA GLY A 108 7.30 -24.60 13.93
C GLY A 108 7.38 -24.87 15.44
N HIS A 109 8.58 -24.84 16.03
CA HIS A 109 8.80 -25.04 17.46
C HIS A 109 8.89 -23.73 18.27
N ASP A 110 8.67 -22.57 17.65
CA ASP A 110 8.62 -21.27 18.33
C ASP A 110 7.25 -21.05 19.01
N TYR A 111 7.16 -20.02 19.84
CA TYR A 111 5.94 -19.58 20.52
C TYR A 111 5.33 -18.32 19.86
N GLN A 112 4.05 -18.03 20.10
CA GLN A 112 3.44 -16.75 19.72
C GLN A 112 3.73 -15.69 20.79
N GLY A 113 3.53 -14.41 20.52
CA GLY A 113 3.78 -13.34 21.49
C GLY A 113 5.25 -13.26 21.90
N VAL A 114 5.49 -12.67 23.07
CA VAL A 114 6.79 -12.63 23.77
C VAL A 114 6.65 -13.28 25.15
N ASN A 115 7.75 -13.82 25.67
CA ASN A 115 7.78 -14.45 27.00
C ASN A 115 8.15 -13.47 28.12
N SER A 116 8.93 -12.43 27.81
CA SER A 116 9.39 -11.44 28.78
C SER A 116 9.82 -10.13 28.09
N VAL A 117 10.20 -9.14 28.90
CA VAL A 117 10.78 -7.87 28.42
C VAL A 117 12.18 -8.01 27.81
N ASP A 118 12.82 -9.16 27.99
CA ASP A 118 14.16 -9.47 27.48
C ASP A 118 14.13 -10.47 26.31
N ASP A 119 12.94 -10.80 25.80
CA ASP A 119 12.75 -11.69 24.65
C ASP A 119 13.44 -11.14 23.38
N ASP A 120 14.20 -11.99 22.69
CA ASP A 120 14.94 -11.59 21.49
C ASP A 120 14.03 -11.11 20.34
N LYS A 121 12.74 -11.49 20.35
CA LYS A 121 11.77 -11.00 19.36
C LYS A 121 11.63 -9.49 19.34
N TRP A 122 11.83 -8.78 20.47
CA TRP A 122 11.87 -7.33 20.49
C TRP A 122 12.91 -6.76 19.51
N LYS A 123 14.10 -7.36 19.52
CA LYS A 123 15.19 -6.96 18.62
C LYS A 123 14.95 -7.45 17.21
N GLU A 124 14.64 -8.73 17.05
CA GLU A 124 14.56 -9.39 15.76
C GLU A 124 13.37 -8.91 14.91
N VAL A 125 12.21 -8.69 15.52
CA VAL A 125 10.94 -8.45 14.81
C VAL A 125 10.60 -6.97 14.76
N TRP A 126 10.99 -6.19 15.76
CA TRP A 126 10.63 -4.78 15.87
C TRP A 126 11.83 -3.85 15.69
N ILE A 127 12.78 -3.84 16.64
CA ILE A 127 13.86 -2.83 16.67
C ILE A 127 14.70 -2.88 15.40
N ASN A 128 15.17 -4.06 14.98
CA ASN A 128 16.07 -4.17 13.84
C ASN A 128 15.34 -4.02 12.48
N VAL A 129 14.02 -4.15 12.46
CA VAL A 129 13.22 -4.03 11.23
C VAL A 129 12.81 -2.59 10.98
N TYR A 130 12.41 -1.87 12.02
CA TYR A 130 11.92 -0.48 11.96
C TYR A 130 12.95 0.51 12.52
N ASN A 131 14.19 0.40 12.06
CA ASN A 131 15.34 1.20 12.52
C ASN A 131 15.73 2.36 11.59
N GLY A 132 14.88 2.71 10.62
CA GLY A 132 15.18 3.81 9.70
C GLY A 132 15.33 5.17 10.40
N PRO A 133 16.02 6.15 9.80
CA PRO A 133 16.27 7.47 10.40
C PRO A 133 15.04 8.21 10.94
N LYS A 134 13.87 8.02 10.32
CA LYS A 134 12.58 8.55 10.78
C LYS A 134 11.88 7.57 11.71
N LEU A 135 11.67 6.31 11.31
CA LEU A 135 10.91 5.32 12.09
C LEU A 135 11.51 5.03 13.46
N SER A 136 12.83 5.05 13.60
CA SER A 136 13.54 4.83 14.88
C SER A 136 13.21 5.86 15.96
N LYS A 137 12.58 6.99 15.59
CA LYS A 137 12.21 8.08 16.50
C LYS A 137 10.71 8.16 16.78
N LEU A 138 9.88 7.45 16.03
CA LEU A 138 8.44 7.54 16.18
C LEU A 138 7.96 6.66 17.32
N THR A 139 7.02 7.18 18.10
CA THR A 139 6.27 6.41 19.10
C THR A 139 5.24 5.52 18.41
N TRP A 140 5.16 4.28 18.87
CA TRP A 140 4.18 3.27 18.51
C TRP A 140 3.13 3.21 19.61
N TYR A 141 1.93 3.71 19.33
CA TYR A 141 0.77 3.52 20.18
C TYR A 141 0.16 2.16 19.88
N SER A 142 0.49 1.18 20.72
CA SER A 142 0.25 -0.23 20.47
C SER A 142 -0.94 -0.76 21.26
N ILE A 143 -1.59 -1.77 20.68
CA ILE A 143 -2.51 -2.68 21.36
C ILE A 143 -2.05 -4.13 21.14
N ALA A 144 -2.63 -5.07 21.89
CA ALA A 144 -2.42 -6.50 21.69
C ALA A 144 -3.43 -7.06 20.68
N GLY A 145 -2.97 -7.98 19.83
CA GLY A 145 -3.82 -8.85 19.02
C GLY A 145 -4.00 -10.23 19.64
N ASN A 146 -4.71 -11.12 18.98
CA ASN A 146 -4.96 -12.45 19.53
C ASN A 146 -3.68 -13.28 19.64
N HIS A 147 -2.69 -13.11 18.75
CA HIS A 147 -1.44 -13.85 18.83
C HIS A 147 -0.57 -13.45 20.03
N ASP A 148 -0.69 -12.21 20.50
CA ASP A 148 0.03 -11.69 21.67
C ASP A 148 -0.45 -12.34 22.98
N TRP A 149 -1.68 -12.83 22.99
CA TRP A 149 -2.33 -13.47 24.14
C TRP A 149 -1.99 -14.94 24.35
N TYR A 150 -1.24 -15.58 23.46
CA TYR A 150 -0.93 -17.01 23.59
C TYR A 150 0.20 -17.30 24.60
N THR A 151 0.94 -16.28 25.05
CA THR A 151 2.07 -16.39 25.97
C THR A 151 2.02 -15.32 27.06
N ASN A 152 2.93 -14.35 27.11
CA ASN A 152 2.99 -13.36 28.19
C ASN A 152 2.62 -11.97 27.64
N VAL A 153 1.31 -11.71 27.52
CA VAL A 153 0.83 -10.41 27.02
C VAL A 153 1.26 -9.25 27.94
N THR A 154 1.38 -9.49 29.25
CA THR A 154 1.83 -8.48 30.21
C THR A 154 3.27 -8.03 29.98
N ALA A 155 4.12 -8.87 29.38
CA ALA A 155 5.48 -8.49 29.04
C ALA A 155 5.53 -7.32 28.04
N GLN A 156 4.52 -7.15 27.18
CA GLN A 156 4.46 -5.99 26.27
C GLN A 156 4.07 -4.70 27.00
N VAL A 157 3.26 -4.79 28.06
CA VAL A 157 2.97 -3.66 28.95
C VAL A 157 4.22 -3.32 29.77
N ASP A 158 4.85 -4.32 30.37
CA ASP A 158 6.07 -4.14 31.15
C ASP A 158 7.20 -3.54 30.29
N TYR A 159 7.32 -3.96 29.02
CA TYR A 159 8.30 -3.42 28.10
C TYR A 159 8.07 -1.92 27.85
N SER A 160 6.81 -1.51 27.66
CA SER A 160 6.43 -0.09 27.52
C SER A 160 6.86 0.73 28.72
N LEU A 161 6.64 0.19 29.92
CA LEU A 161 6.88 0.90 31.18
C LEU A 161 8.35 0.91 31.60
N THR A 162 9.17 -0.03 31.11
CA THR A 162 10.52 -0.27 31.67
C THR A 162 11.67 -0.26 30.68
N LYS A 163 11.45 -0.46 29.37
CA LYS A 163 12.53 -0.67 28.39
C LYS A 163 12.66 0.42 27.34
N ASP A 164 11.60 0.70 26.58
CA ASP A 164 11.64 1.66 25.47
C ASP A 164 10.31 2.42 25.39
N SER A 165 10.35 3.73 25.64
CA SER A 165 9.19 4.61 25.61
C SER A 165 8.58 4.80 24.23
N ARG A 166 9.30 4.45 23.15
CA ARG A 166 8.72 4.40 21.81
C ARG A 166 7.69 3.28 21.68
N TRP A 167 7.78 2.22 22.48
CA TRP A 167 6.71 1.24 22.57
C TRP A 167 5.71 1.72 23.63
N PHE A 168 4.61 2.34 23.23
CA PHE A 168 3.62 2.88 24.15
C PHE A 168 2.40 1.95 24.24
N MET A 169 2.31 1.22 25.35
CA MET A 169 1.20 0.33 25.71
C MET A 169 1.12 0.23 27.24
N PRO A 170 0.65 1.27 27.94
CA PRO A 170 0.68 1.34 29.41
C PRO A 170 -0.33 0.39 30.09
N SER A 171 -1.29 -0.11 29.33
CA SER A 171 -2.26 -1.16 29.69
C SER A 171 -2.83 -1.74 28.39
N LEU A 172 -3.57 -2.85 28.49
CA LEU A 172 -4.37 -3.38 27.37
C LEU A 172 -5.57 -2.49 27.02
N PHE A 173 -5.97 -1.59 27.92
CA PHE A 173 -6.99 -0.58 27.66
C PHE A 173 -6.51 0.78 28.18
N TYR A 174 -6.39 1.75 27.28
CA TYR A 174 -5.96 3.10 27.63
C TYR A 174 -6.57 4.14 26.69
N SER A 175 -6.51 5.41 27.11
CA SER A 175 -7.01 6.53 26.30
C SER A 175 -5.98 7.64 26.28
N ARG A 176 -5.91 8.36 25.17
CA ARG A 176 -4.97 9.48 25.01
C ARG A 176 -5.55 10.63 24.22
N VAL A 177 -4.94 11.80 24.36
CA VAL A 177 -5.27 13.01 23.62
C VAL A 177 -4.06 13.48 22.84
N THR A 178 -4.25 13.71 21.55
CA THR A 178 -3.29 14.41 20.72
C THR A 178 -3.74 15.85 20.51
N THR A 179 -2.82 16.80 20.66
CA THR A 179 -3.07 18.20 20.31
C THR A 179 -2.05 18.66 19.27
N PHE A 180 -2.53 19.23 18.16
CA PHE A 180 -1.68 19.92 17.19
C PHE A 180 -2.21 21.34 16.95
N GLU A 181 -1.30 22.29 16.74
CA GLU A 181 -1.64 23.69 16.53
C GLU A 181 -0.66 24.42 15.63
N TYR A 182 -1.11 25.51 15.02
CA TYR A 182 -0.25 26.45 14.29
C TYR A 182 -0.70 27.89 14.51
N THR A 183 0.22 28.83 14.31
CA THR A 183 -0.08 30.26 14.42
C THR A 183 -0.42 30.84 13.05
N LYS A 184 -1.58 31.49 12.93
CA LYS A 184 -1.99 32.25 11.75
C LYS A 184 -2.45 33.63 12.18
N ASP A 185 -1.81 34.68 11.64
CA ASP A 185 -2.18 36.07 11.91
C ASP A 185 -2.29 36.37 13.42
N SER A 186 -1.29 35.93 14.20
CA SER A 186 -1.23 36.01 15.67
C SER A 186 -2.34 35.25 16.43
N THR A 187 -3.14 34.45 15.75
CA THR A 187 -4.16 33.57 16.33
C THR A 187 -3.69 32.12 16.31
N VAL A 188 -3.81 31.42 17.44
CA VAL A 188 -3.47 29.99 17.53
C VAL A 188 -4.68 29.17 17.10
N VAL A 189 -4.53 28.41 16.02
CA VAL A 189 -5.52 27.41 15.59
C VAL A 189 -5.13 26.08 16.18
N ARG A 190 -6.01 25.47 16.98
CA ARG A 190 -5.75 24.25 17.74
C ARG A 190 -6.82 23.20 17.47
N THR A 191 -6.37 21.97 17.23
CA THR A 191 -7.23 20.80 17.13
C THR A 191 -6.81 19.77 18.18
N LYS A 192 -7.80 19.15 18.82
CA LYS A 192 -7.63 18.03 19.75
C LYS A 192 -8.29 16.78 19.20
N ILE A 193 -7.64 15.64 19.38
CA ILE A 193 -8.11 14.32 18.98
C ILE A 193 -8.13 13.40 20.19
N GLY A 194 -9.28 12.77 20.46
CA GLY A 194 -9.42 11.73 21.46
C GLY A 194 -9.14 10.35 20.86
N TRP A 195 -8.38 9.53 21.57
CA TRP A 195 -8.05 8.17 21.16
C TRP A 195 -8.42 7.19 22.27
N ILE A 196 -9.08 6.10 21.92
CA ILE A 196 -9.37 4.99 22.82
C ILE A 196 -8.75 3.72 22.24
N HIS A 197 -7.86 3.09 22.99
CA HIS A 197 -7.16 1.86 22.62
C HIS A 197 -7.73 0.72 23.44
N ILE A 198 -8.23 -0.32 22.76
CA ILE A 198 -8.99 -1.40 23.38
C ILE A 198 -8.46 -2.79 23.02
N ASP A 199 -8.49 -3.70 23.98
CA ASP A 199 -8.33 -5.12 23.72
C ASP A 199 -9.69 -5.71 23.29
N THR A 200 -9.69 -6.41 22.15
CA THR A 200 -10.91 -6.93 21.55
C THR A 200 -11.10 -8.44 21.76
N ASN A 201 -10.11 -9.13 22.33
CA ASN A 201 -10.17 -10.59 22.50
C ASN A 201 -11.35 -11.04 23.37
N ILE A 202 -11.65 -10.27 24.43
CA ILE A 202 -12.77 -10.53 25.35
C ILE A 202 -14.14 -10.45 24.67
N PHE A 203 -14.26 -9.72 23.56
CA PHE A 203 -15.53 -9.57 22.82
C PHE A 203 -15.63 -10.49 21.61
N TYR A 204 -14.48 -10.84 21.04
CA TYR A 204 -14.37 -11.57 19.78
C TYR A 204 -14.41 -13.09 19.97
N TYR A 205 -13.94 -13.63 21.08
CA TYR A 205 -13.97 -15.08 21.31
C TYR A 205 -15.11 -15.46 22.26
N ASP A 206 -15.77 -16.56 21.93
CA ASP A 206 -16.64 -17.26 22.87
C ASP A 206 -15.80 -18.20 23.73
N MET A 207 -15.81 -17.98 25.05
CA MET A 207 -14.99 -18.76 25.98
C MET A 207 -15.49 -20.18 26.16
N ASP A 208 -16.78 -20.44 25.92
CA ASP A 208 -17.37 -21.76 26.01
C ASP A 208 -17.03 -22.62 24.78
N GLU A 209 -16.80 -21.98 23.63
CA GLU A 209 -16.53 -22.64 22.35
C GLU A 209 -15.06 -22.62 21.93
N ILE A 210 -14.18 -22.01 22.74
CA ILE A 210 -12.80 -21.80 22.33
C ILE A 210 -12.04 -23.14 22.26
N ALA A 211 -11.74 -23.55 21.02
CA ALA A 211 -11.14 -24.85 20.72
C ALA A 211 -9.79 -25.06 21.44
N THR A 212 -9.45 -26.33 21.70
CA THR A 212 -8.16 -26.75 22.30
C THR A 212 -6.93 -26.20 21.60
N LYS A 213 -7.01 -25.89 20.30
CA LYS A 213 -5.93 -25.25 19.52
C LYS A 213 -5.60 -23.80 19.95
N ARG A 214 -6.40 -23.18 20.82
CA ARG A 214 -6.18 -21.82 21.38
C ARG A 214 -5.94 -21.82 22.88
N GLU A 215 -5.42 -22.91 23.43
CA GLU A 215 -5.26 -23.11 24.87
C GLU A 215 -4.49 -21.99 25.58
N GLY A 216 -3.41 -21.44 24.99
CA GLY A 216 -2.66 -20.34 25.60
C GLY A 216 -3.48 -19.05 25.77
N LEU A 217 -4.21 -18.66 24.72
CA LEU A 217 -5.11 -17.50 24.78
C LEU A 217 -6.22 -17.73 25.81
N ARG A 218 -6.86 -18.91 25.76
CA ARG A 218 -7.89 -19.31 26.72
C ARG A 218 -7.36 -19.21 28.16
N ALA A 219 -6.21 -19.83 28.43
CA ALA A 219 -5.61 -19.86 29.76
C ALA A 219 -5.34 -18.46 30.31
N ASN A 220 -4.82 -17.54 29.48
CA ASN A 220 -4.58 -16.17 29.92
C ASN A 220 -5.88 -15.41 30.24
N ILE A 221 -6.93 -15.59 29.44
CA ILE A 221 -8.23 -14.97 29.72
C ILE A 221 -8.77 -15.43 31.08
N TYR A 222 -8.74 -16.74 31.38
CA TYR A 222 -9.13 -17.26 32.70
C TYR A 222 -8.21 -16.75 33.82
N ASN A 223 -6.89 -16.73 33.61
CA ASN A 223 -5.94 -16.28 34.63
C ASN A 223 -6.17 -14.81 35.02
N PHE A 224 -6.57 -13.97 34.07
CA PHE A 224 -6.91 -12.58 34.33
C PHE A 224 -8.35 -12.37 34.82
N GLY A 225 -9.21 -13.39 34.80
CA GLY A 225 -10.61 -13.29 35.24
C GLY A 225 -11.51 -12.59 34.22
N TRP A 226 -11.24 -12.79 32.93
CA TRP A 226 -11.92 -12.15 31.80
C TRP A 226 -12.98 -13.04 31.13
N GLU A 227 -13.23 -14.23 31.68
CA GLU A 227 -14.15 -15.22 31.13
C GLU A 227 -15.64 -14.91 31.34
N GLY A 228 -15.98 -14.05 32.32
CA GLY A 228 -17.36 -13.81 32.74
C GLY A 228 -17.99 -12.55 32.13
N ASP A 229 -19.33 -12.53 32.08
CA ASP A 229 -20.12 -11.39 31.63
C ASP A 229 -19.80 -10.10 32.41
N ASP A 230 -19.52 -10.20 33.72
CA ASP A 230 -19.13 -9.05 34.55
C ASP A 230 -17.85 -8.35 34.03
N ALA A 231 -16.90 -9.12 33.49
CA ALA A 231 -15.69 -8.56 32.90
C ALA A 231 -16.00 -7.84 31.59
N ILE A 232 -16.88 -8.40 30.75
CA ILE A 232 -17.37 -7.78 29.52
C ILE A 232 -18.09 -6.47 29.84
N GLU A 233 -19.04 -6.48 30.78
CA GLU A 233 -19.80 -5.27 31.17
C GLU A 233 -18.89 -4.19 31.75
N SER A 234 -17.92 -4.57 32.60
CA SER A 234 -16.96 -3.64 33.18
C SER A 234 -16.14 -2.92 32.09
N LYS A 235 -15.70 -3.66 31.07
CA LYS A 235 -14.91 -3.11 29.96
C LYS A 235 -15.77 -2.25 29.05
N LEU A 236 -17.00 -2.66 28.73
CA LEU A 236 -17.94 -1.82 27.97
C LEU A 236 -18.28 -0.53 28.69
N LYS A 237 -18.49 -0.58 30.01
CA LYS A 237 -18.73 0.60 30.83
C LYS A 237 -17.54 1.55 30.82
N TRP A 238 -16.31 1.03 30.88
CA TRP A 238 -15.11 1.86 30.75
C TRP A 238 -15.01 2.48 29.36
N ILE A 239 -15.27 1.72 28.28
CA ILE A 239 -15.26 2.22 26.91
C ILE A 239 -16.29 3.35 26.75
N GLU A 240 -17.53 3.13 27.20
CA GLU A 240 -18.60 4.13 27.16
C GLU A 240 -18.21 5.39 27.95
N GLN A 241 -17.60 5.24 29.13
CA GLN A 241 -17.09 6.39 29.88
C GLN A 241 -16.04 7.18 29.09
N LYS A 242 -15.12 6.52 28.38
CA LYS A 242 -14.12 7.20 27.54
C LYS A 242 -14.72 7.87 26.31
N LEU A 243 -15.77 7.31 25.73
CA LEU A 243 -16.55 7.96 24.68
C LEU A 243 -17.23 9.24 25.21
N ILE A 244 -17.77 9.21 26.43
CA ILE A 244 -18.34 10.37 27.11
C ILE A 244 -17.27 11.44 27.37
N ASP A 245 -16.11 11.04 27.89
CA ASP A 245 -14.98 11.95 28.20
C ASP A 245 -14.54 12.75 26.95
N PHE A 246 -14.70 12.19 25.74
CA PHE A 246 -14.32 12.79 24.47
C PHE A 246 -15.49 13.32 23.62
N THR A 247 -16.72 13.36 24.12
CA THR A 247 -17.90 13.78 23.33
C THR A 247 -17.79 15.21 22.77
N ASN A 248 -16.98 16.08 23.40
CA ASN A 248 -16.74 17.45 22.92
C ASN A 248 -15.57 17.56 21.93
N TYR A 249 -14.90 16.46 21.61
CA TYR A 249 -13.77 16.45 20.68
C TYR A 249 -14.30 16.24 19.27
N LYS A 250 -13.73 16.98 18.32
CA LYS A 250 -14.14 16.88 16.93
C LYS A 250 -13.80 15.51 16.32
N TRP A 251 -12.62 15.02 16.67
CA TRP A 251 -12.10 13.75 16.20
C TRP A 251 -12.01 12.81 17.38
N LEU A 252 -12.71 11.69 17.26
CA LEU A 252 -12.69 10.60 18.22
C LEU A 252 -12.37 9.31 17.48
N PHE A 253 -11.21 8.74 17.77
CA PHE A 253 -10.73 7.53 17.13
C PHE A 253 -10.67 6.39 18.13
N VAL A 254 -11.01 5.20 17.67
CA VAL A 254 -10.89 3.97 18.44
C VAL A 254 -9.97 3.00 17.72
N VAL A 255 -9.07 2.36 18.45
CA VAL A 255 -8.09 1.40 17.96
C VAL A 255 -8.35 0.06 18.64
N GLY A 256 -8.63 -0.97 17.86
CA GLY A 256 -8.82 -2.34 18.34
C GLY A 256 -8.20 -3.34 17.36
N HIS A 257 -8.10 -4.61 17.73
CA HIS A 257 -7.45 -5.59 16.85
C HIS A 257 -8.44 -6.20 15.85
N HIS A 258 -9.58 -6.70 16.32
CA HIS A 258 -10.55 -7.41 15.47
C HIS A 258 -11.47 -6.44 14.70
N PRO A 259 -11.84 -6.72 13.43
CA PRO A 259 -12.62 -5.77 12.63
C PRO A 259 -14.07 -5.60 13.07
N LEU A 260 -14.64 -4.43 12.77
CA LEU A 260 -16.06 -4.09 12.95
C LEU A 260 -16.75 -3.75 11.61
N ALA A 261 -16.22 -4.26 10.50
CA ALA A 261 -16.77 -4.09 9.15
C ALA A 261 -17.34 -5.42 8.59
N GLY A 262 -18.26 -5.31 7.62
CA GLY A 262 -18.89 -6.46 6.96
C GLY A 262 -19.42 -7.55 7.92
N GLN A 263 -19.26 -8.82 7.53
CA GLN A 263 -19.61 -9.97 8.36
C GLN A 263 -18.72 -10.10 9.61
N CYS A 264 -17.50 -9.57 9.60
CA CYS A 264 -16.59 -9.63 10.75
C CYS A 264 -17.13 -8.89 11.97
N ALA A 265 -18.01 -7.90 11.78
CA ALA A 265 -18.65 -7.18 12.87
C ALA A 265 -19.66 -8.02 13.67
N GLN A 266 -20.20 -9.09 13.08
CA GLN A 266 -21.30 -9.89 13.64
C GLN A 266 -20.82 -11.05 14.52
N ILE A 267 -19.58 -10.98 14.98
CA ILE A 267 -18.93 -12.05 15.73
C ILE A 267 -19.18 -11.84 17.23
N HIS A 268 -19.79 -12.84 17.87
CA HIS A 268 -20.04 -12.92 19.32
C HIS A 268 -20.52 -11.60 19.96
N LYS A 269 -19.69 -10.93 20.76
CA LYS A 269 -20.06 -9.71 21.49
C LYS A 269 -19.56 -8.43 20.81
N MET A 270 -18.85 -8.52 19.69
CA MET A 270 -18.36 -7.38 18.91
C MET A 270 -19.46 -6.38 18.48
N PRO A 271 -20.70 -6.80 18.15
CA PRO A 271 -21.78 -5.86 17.81
C PRO A 271 -22.07 -4.81 18.90
N ARG A 272 -21.77 -5.12 20.17
CA ARG A 272 -21.97 -4.17 21.29
C ARG A 272 -21.00 -2.98 21.21
N LEU A 273 -19.78 -3.20 20.72
CA LEU A 273 -18.82 -2.13 20.47
C LEU A 273 -19.30 -1.23 19.33
N LEU A 274 -19.79 -1.82 18.24
CA LEU A 274 -20.32 -1.07 17.10
C LEU A 274 -21.47 -0.15 17.54
N GLN A 275 -22.41 -0.66 18.34
CA GLN A 275 -23.52 0.14 18.87
C GLN A 275 -23.06 1.34 19.71
N LEU A 276 -22.01 1.16 20.54
CA LEU A 276 -21.44 2.27 21.30
C LEU A 276 -20.77 3.29 20.37
N PHE A 277 -19.98 2.83 19.40
CA PHE A 277 -19.24 3.72 18.50
C PHE A 277 -20.18 4.55 17.63
N GLU A 278 -21.26 3.95 17.15
CA GLU A 278 -22.31 4.66 16.41
C GLU A 278 -23.07 5.65 17.29
N ARG A 279 -23.44 5.26 18.51
CA ARG A 279 -24.17 6.12 19.46
C ARG A 279 -23.40 7.39 19.82
N TYR A 280 -22.09 7.27 20.02
CA TYR A 280 -21.24 8.39 20.44
C TYR A 280 -20.52 9.09 19.28
N GLY A 281 -20.81 8.71 18.03
CA GLY A 281 -20.26 9.39 16.86
C GLY A 281 -18.75 9.25 16.71
N VAL A 282 -18.19 8.06 16.99
CA VAL A 282 -16.77 7.75 16.72
C VAL A 282 -16.48 8.05 15.25
N THR A 283 -15.43 8.82 14.99
CA THR A 283 -15.08 9.22 13.63
C THR A 283 -14.50 8.06 12.84
N ALA A 284 -13.55 7.34 13.44
CA ALA A 284 -12.91 6.20 12.79
C ALA A 284 -12.54 5.09 13.78
N TYR A 285 -12.68 3.85 13.32
CA TYR A 285 -12.22 2.63 13.98
C TYR A 285 -11.09 2.00 13.16
N PHE A 286 -9.92 1.85 13.77
CA PHE A 286 -8.74 1.24 13.16
C PHE A 286 -8.53 -0.17 13.69
N ALA A 287 -8.42 -1.15 12.79
CA ALA A 287 -8.27 -2.57 13.11
C ALA A 287 -7.25 -3.31 12.22
N GLY A 288 -6.88 -4.51 12.63
CA GLY A 288 -6.03 -5.47 11.92
C GLY A 288 -6.73 -6.82 11.81
N HIS A 289 -6.05 -7.89 12.25
CA HIS A 289 -6.49 -9.30 12.34
C HIS A 289 -6.74 -9.97 10.98
N ASN A 290 -7.60 -9.36 10.18
CA ASN A 290 -7.79 -9.76 8.80
C ASN A 290 -6.60 -9.25 8.02
N HIS A 291 -5.82 -10.18 7.46
CA HIS A 291 -4.59 -9.90 6.76
C HIS A 291 -4.81 -9.23 5.38
N VAL A 292 -5.42 -8.05 5.37
CA VAL A 292 -5.81 -7.26 4.19
C VAL A 292 -5.77 -5.77 4.51
N LEU A 293 -5.87 -4.96 3.47
CA LEU A 293 -6.13 -3.52 3.55
C LEU A 293 -7.56 -3.28 3.06
N GLN A 294 -8.47 -2.85 3.95
CA GLN A 294 -9.88 -2.62 3.62
C GLN A 294 -10.42 -1.36 4.29
N TYR A 295 -11.39 -0.73 3.64
CA TYR A 295 -12.08 0.44 4.13
C TYR A 295 -13.59 0.33 3.90
N LYS A 296 -14.34 0.62 4.96
CA LYS A 296 -15.79 0.80 4.92
C LYS A 296 -16.09 2.26 5.24
N ALA A 297 -16.67 2.95 4.26
CA ALA A 297 -17.03 4.34 4.41
C ALA A 297 -18.15 4.55 5.43
N PRO A 298 -18.16 5.70 6.13
CA PRO A 298 -19.33 6.16 6.86
C PRO A 298 -20.56 6.18 5.95
N SER A 299 -21.72 5.92 6.55
CA SER A 299 -23.02 5.93 5.87
C SER A 299 -24.05 6.68 6.71
N LYS A 300 -25.26 6.87 6.16
CA LYS A 300 -26.38 7.44 6.93
C LYS A 300 -26.78 6.57 8.14
N LEU A 301 -26.44 5.28 8.14
CA LEU A 301 -26.77 4.35 9.23
C LEU A 301 -25.66 4.24 10.27
N SER A 302 -24.40 4.45 9.87
CA SER A 302 -23.24 4.31 10.74
C SER A 302 -22.25 5.43 10.41
N PRO A 303 -22.04 6.40 11.31
CA PRO A 303 -21.14 7.53 11.06
C PRO A 303 -19.65 7.14 11.14
N VAL A 304 -19.35 5.90 11.50
CA VAL A 304 -17.99 5.41 11.78
C VAL A 304 -17.32 4.98 10.48
N ALA A 305 -16.14 5.54 10.20
CA ALA A 305 -15.25 5.01 9.18
C ALA A 305 -14.52 3.78 9.74
N HIS A 306 -14.57 2.63 9.06
CA HIS A 306 -13.81 1.46 9.50
C HIS A 306 -12.63 1.20 8.58
N PHE A 307 -11.45 1.08 9.19
CA PHE A 307 -10.21 0.78 8.52
C PHE A 307 -9.66 -0.55 9.01
N ILE A 308 -9.28 -1.42 8.07
CA ILE A 308 -8.53 -2.65 8.34
C ILE A 308 -7.16 -2.48 7.69
N SER A 309 -6.11 -2.53 8.52
CA SER A 309 -4.71 -2.40 8.11
C SER A 309 -3.87 -3.57 8.65
N GLY A 310 -4.29 -4.80 8.36
CA GLY A 310 -3.67 -6.03 8.87
C GLY A 310 -2.68 -6.70 7.91
N ALA A 311 -2.18 -5.98 6.90
CA ALA A 311 -1.31 -6.57 5.87
C ALA A 311 0.20 -6.30 6.09
N GLY A 312 0.62 -6.12 7.35
CA GLY A 312 1.99 -5.72 7.68
C GLY A 312 3.05 -6.80 7.45
N SER A 313 2.68 -8.09 7.49
CA SER A 313 3.61 -9.19 7.21
C SER A 313 2.99 -10.44 6.58
N LYS A 314 1.65 -10.53 6.59
CA LYS A 314 0.88 -11.64 6.02
C LYS A 314 -0.28 -11.10 5.19
N THR A 315 -0.84 -11.96 4.34
CA THR A 315 -2.04 -11.66 3.54
C THR A 315 -3.06 -12.79 3.65
N GLY A 316 -4.35 -12.49 3.50
CA GLY A 316 -5.42 -13.45 3.70
C GLY A 316 -6.71 -13.09 2.97
N THR A 317 -7.77 -13.82 3.30
CA THR A 317 -9.13 -13.53 2.84
C THR A 317 -9.73 -12.48 3.78
N GLY A 318 -9.95 -11.27 3.27
CA GLY A 318 -10.52 -10.15 4.03
C GLY A 318 -11.95 -10.43 4.52
N CYS A 319 -12.57 -9.42 5.13
CA CYS A 319 -13.98 -9.53 5.53
C CYS A 319 -14.88 -9.63 4.30
N GLU A 320 -15.81 -10.59 4.30
CA GLU A 320 -16.86 -10.65 3.28
C GLU A 320 -17.80 -9.44 3.42
N GLY A 321 -18.09 -8.80 2.30
CA GLY A 321 -18.93 -7.60 2.22
C GLY A 321 -18.66 -6.80 0.95
N CYS A 322 -19.44 -5.75 0.73
CA CYS A 322 -19.23 -4.77 -0.36
C CYS A 322 -18.20 -3.68 0.01
N ASP A 323 -17.37 -3.93 1.02
CA ASP A 323 -16.38 -2.97 1.51
C ASP A 323 -15.24 -2.84 0.49
N TRP A 324 -14.69 -1.64 0.31
CA TRP A 324 -13.55 -1.44 -0.58
C TRP A 324 -12.30 -2.09 0.03
N GLY A 325 -11.47 -2.72 -0.81
CA GLY A 325 -10.23 -3.34 -0.36
C GLY A 325 -9.20 -3.42 -1.45
N MET A 326 -7.93 -3.40 -1.06
CA MET A 326 -6.81 -3.65 -1.96
C MET A 326 -6.87 -5.07 -2.53
N PRO A 327 -6.23 -5.33 -3.68
CA PRO A 327 -6.13 -6.66 -4.26
C PRO A 327 -5.63 -7.71 -3.24
N LYS A 328 -6.11 -8.94 -3.40
CA LYS A 328 -5.63 -10.05 -2.57
C LYS A 328 -4.12 -10.22 -2.75
N GLY A 329 -3.40 -10.38 -1.64
CA GLY A 329 -1.95 -10.54 -1.65
C GLY A 329 -1.16 -9.24 -1.54
N THR A 330 -1.82 -8.08 -1.41
CA THR A 330 -1.17 -6.80 -1.14
C THR A 330 -0.66 -6.73 0.30
N PHE A 331 0.65 -6.52 0.48
CA PHE A 331 1.26 -6.12 1.74
C PHE A 331 1.29 -4.60 1.83
N GLY A 332 1.12 -4.06 3.04
CA GLY A 332 1.13 -2.61 3.22
C GLY A 332 0.59 -2.13 4.54
N PHE A 333 0.24 -0.86 4.57
CA PHE A 333 -0.25 -0.16 5.75
C PHE A 333 -1.12 1.03 5.33
N LEU A 334 -1.79 1.65 6.30
CA LEU A 334 -2.60 2.84 6.10
C LEU A 334 -1.81 4.10 6.52
N HIS A 335 -1.84 5.12 5.67
CA HIS A 335 -1.32 6.46 5.95
C HIS A 335 -2.51 7.41 6.12
N VAL A 336 -2.48 8.25 7.15
CA VAL A 336 -3.58 9.15 7.51
C VAL A 336 -3.07 10.54 7.84
N THR A 337 -3.78 11.55 7.34
CA THR A 337 -3.53 12.97 7.63
C THR A 337 -4.82 13.63 8.12
N VAL A 338 -4.75 14.39 9.20
CA VAL A 338 -5.88 15.16 9.76
C VAL A 338 -5.56 16.65 9.71
N GLY A 339 -6.41 17.43 9.04
CA GLY A 339 -6.27 18.88 8.90
C GLY A 339 -7.08 19.69 9.91
N HIS A 340 -6.72 20.97 10.07
CA HIS A 340 -7.56 21.95 10.78
C HIS A 340 -8.79 22.40 9.97
N ASP A 341 -8.91 21.97 8.71
CA ASP A 341 -10.06 22.22 7.83
C ASP A 341 -11.14 21.13 7.95
N ASP A 342 -11.09 20.36 9.04
CA ASP A 342 -12.08 19.34 9.38
C ASP A 342 -12.10 18.15 8.43
N LYS A 343 -10.96 17.88 7.78
CA LYS A 343 -10.79 16.73 6.90
C LYS A 343 -9.81 15.71 7.46
N LEU A 344 -10.18 14.46 7.24
CA LEU A 344 -9.31 13.30 7.37
C LEU A 344 -9.07 12.76 5.96
N GLU A 345 -7.81 12.76 5.54
CA GLU A 345 -7.35 12.16 4.29
C GLU A 345 -6.61 10.86 4.62
N PHE A 346 -6.73 9.87 3.75
CA PHE A 346 -6.04 8.60 3.94
C PHE A 346 -5.66 7.97 2.61
N GLU A 347 -4.61 7.16 2.64
CA GLU A 347 -4.21 6.29 1.53
C GLU A 347 -3.73 4.94 2.07
N PHE A 348 -4.07 3.86 1.37
CA PHE A 348 -3.43 2.57 1.61
C PHE A 348 -2.17 2.46 0.76
N VAL A 349 -1.05 2.23 1.41
CA VAL A 349 0.26 2.15 0.77
C VAL A 349 0.56 0.70 0.42
N ASP A 350 0.65 0.41 -0.88
CA ASP A 350 1.08 -0.90 -1.38
C ASP A 350 2.61 -1.03 -1.30
N ALA A 351 3.08 -1.90 -0.40
CA ALA A 351 4.49 -2.21 -0.22
C ALA A 351 4.94 -3.45 -1.00
N THR A 352 4.04 -4.10 -1.73
CA THR A 352 4.28 -5.33 -2.50
C THR A 352 5.19 -5.06 -3.71
N THR A 353 5.04 -3.88 -4.31
CA THR A 353 5.68 -3.52 -5.59
C THR A 353 6.88 -2.58 -5.43
N LEU A 354 7.39 -2.37 -4.21
CA LEU A 354 8.63 -1.61 -3.93
C LEU A 354 9.85 -2.28 -4.60
N LYS A 355 9.97 -2.09 -5.93
CA LYS A 355 11.22 -2.16 -6.67
C LYS A 355 11.95 -0.84 -6.43
N ASN A 356 13.29 -0.89 -6.37
CA ASN A 356 14.13 0.31 -6.35
C ASN A 356 13.56 1.35 -7.35
N PRO A 357 13.27 2.59 -6.90
CA PRO A 357 12.69 3.60 -7.77
C PRO A 357 13.74 4.00 -8.83
N GLY A 358 13.67 3.38 -10.00
CA GLY A 358 14.60 3.66 -11.09
C GLY A 358 14.57 2.73 -12.32
N GLY A 359 13.59 1.83 -12.45
CA GLY A 359 13.62 0.80 -13.50
C GLY A 359 12.85 1.12 -14.79
N ASP A 360 11.62 1.63 -14.70
CA ASP A 360 10.64 1.32 -15.75
C ASP A 360 10.40 2.45 -16.78
N VAL A 361 11.14 3.56 -16.69
CA VAL A 361 11.11 4.67 -17.69
C VAL A 361 12.36 4.68 -18.58
N LEU A 362 13.34 3.81 -18.29
CA LEU A 362 14.67 3.90 -18.87
C LEU A 362 14.71 3.50 -20.36
N ALA A 363 13.91 2.53 -20.80
CA ALA A 363 13.96 2.04 -22.19
C ALA A 363 13.52 3.08 -23.23
N GLY A 364 12.43 3.82 -22.96
CA GLY A 364 11.92 4.85 -23.87
C GLY A 364 12.84 6.08 -23.93
N VAL A 365 13.37 6.51 -22.78
CA VAL A 365 14.30 7.65 -22.70
C VAL A 365 15.65 7.31 -23.33
N ILE A 366 16.14 6.07 -23.18
CA ILE A 366 17.38 5.61 -23.84
C ILE A 366 17.24 5.62 -25.36
N LEU A 367 16.09 5.19 -25.92
CA LEU A 367 15.87 5.21 -27.36
C LEU A 367 15.80 6.63 -27.93
N ILE A 368 15.10 7.55 -27.25
CA ILE A 368 15.02 8.97 -27.64
C ILE A 368 16.39 9.64 -27.54
N ALA A 369 17.14 9.40 -26.47
CA ALA A 369 18.49 9.94 -26.29
C ALA A 369 19.48 9.39 -27.33
N THR A 370 19.37 8.11 -27.68
CA THR A 370 20.19 7.48 -28.73
C THR A 370 19.88 8.05 -30.12
N GLY A 371 18.59 8.27 -30.44
CA GLY A 371 18.19 8.91 -31.69
C GLY A 371 18.69 10.35 -31.84
N TYR A 372 18.60 11.14 -30.76
CA TYR A 372 19.11 12.52 -30.75
C TYR A 372 20.65 12.57 -30.83
N TYR A 373 21.33 11.62 -30.20
CA TYR A 373 22.79 11.48 -30.28
C TYR A 373 23.27 11.14 -31.71
N LEU A 374 22.60 10.21 -32.39
CA LEU A 374 22.92 9.86 -33.79
C LEU A 374 22.69 11.04 -34.74
N TYR A 375 21.60 11.80 -34.56
CA TYR A 375 21.32 13.04 -35.30
C TYR A 375 22.42 14.10 -35.08
N GLY A 376 22.86 14.28 -33.84
CA GLY A 376 23.92 15.24 -33.49
C GLY A 376 25.31 14.82 -33.97
N ALA A 377 25.63 13.53 -33.96
CA ALA A 377 26.93 12.99 -34.38
C ALA A 377 27.20 13.18 -35.88
N GLU A 378 26.16 13.10 -36.73
CA GLU A 378 26.32 13.32 -38.17
C GLU A 378 26.44 14.79 -38.58
N SER A 379 25.96 15.75 -37.79
CA SER A 379 26.18 17.18 -38.07
C SER A 379 27.68 17.56 -38.11
N LYS A 380 28.56 16.68 -37.62
CA LYS A 380 30.02 16.83 -37.62
C LYS A 380 30.76 15.96 -38.65
N VAL A 381 30.08 15.06 -39.36
CA VAL A 381 30.69 14.08 -40.29
C VAL A 381 30.08 14.17 -41.70
N THR A 382 29.83 15.38 -42.20
CA THR A 382 29.28 15.61 -43.55
C THR A 382 30.35 15.61 -44.63
N HIS A 383 31.07 14.49 -44.84
CA HIS A 383 31.92 14.35 -46.04
C HIS A 383 31.92 12.97 -46.71
N ILE A 384 31.24 11.93 -46.21
CA ILE A 384 31.45 10.56 -46.73
C ILE A 384 30.16 9.75 -47.02
N THR A 385 28.95 10.19 -46.66
CA THR A 385 27.70 9.43 -46.93
C THR A 385 26.67 10.23 -47.73
N SER A 386 25.88 9.56 -48.57
CA SER A 386 24.82 10.19 -49.37
C SER A 386 23.79 10.83 -48.44
N SER A 387 23.77 12.17 -48.44
CA SER A 387 23.10 13.05 -47.47
C SER A 387 21.57 12.93 -47.40
N THR A 388 20.94 12.02 -48.15
CA THR A 388 19.48 11.88 -48.22
C THR A 388 18.99 10.61 -47.51
N LEU A 389 19.79 9.53 -47.51
CA LEU A 389 19.38 8.25 -46.94
C LEU A 389 19.45 8.25 -45.40
N SER A 390 20.46 8.92 -44.82
CA SER A 390 20.67 8.95 -43.36
C SER A 390 19.65 9.79 -42.59
N TYR A 391 19.26 10.96 -43.13
CA TYR A 391 18.22 11.81 -42.51
C TYR A 391 16.86 11.09 -42.44
N ASN A 392 16.50 10.35 -43.49
CA ASN A 392 15.25 9.58 -43.53
C ASN A 392 15.25 8.47 -42.46
N PHE A 393 16.39 7.85 -42.19
CA PHE A 393 16.53 6.83 -41.15
C PHE A 393 16.40 7.44 -39.74
N ALA A 394 17.02 8.60 -39.49
CA ALA A 394 16.90 9.30 -38.21
C ALA A 394 15.46 9.74 -37.92
N TYR A 395 14.75 10.30 -38.91
CA TYR A 395 13.34 10.66 -38.75
C TYR A 395 12.44 9.44 -38.49
N ALA A 396 12.70 8.31 -39.15
CA ALA A 396 11.96 7.07 -38.91
C ALA A 396 12.14 6.54 -37.47
N LEU A 397 13.36 6.61 -36.92
CA LEU A 397 13.60 6.20 -35.53
C LEU A 397 12.88 7.10 -34.52
N ILE A 398 12.86 8.42 -34.75
CA ILE A 398 12.18 9.38 -33.87
C ILE A 398 10.67 9.16 -33.89
N THR A 399 10.06 8.97 -35.07
CA THR A 399 8.61 8.77 -35.18
C THR A 399 8.17 7.45 -34.55
N ILE A 400 8.92 6.36 -34.79
CA ILE A 400 8.66 5.05 -34.17
C ILE A 400 8.83 5.14 -32.65
N GLY A 401 9.91 5.76 -32.15
CA GLY A 401 10.16 5.90 -30.72
C GLY A 401 9.12 6.74 -29.99
N GLY A 402 8.66 7.84 -30.61
CA GLY A 402 7.59 8.68 -30.09
C GLY A 402 6.25 7.94 -30.02
N PHE A 403 5.94 7.17 -31.07
CA PHE A 403 4.73 6.37 -31.12
C PHE A 403 4.72 5.26 -30.05
N ILE A 404 5.83 4.52 -29.89
CA ILE A 404 5.97 3.50 -28.83
C ILE A 404 5.75 4.13 -27.46
N SER A 405 6.38 5.27 -27.20
CA SER A 405 6.26 5.98 -25.92
C SER A 405 4.81 6.39 -25.63
N LEU A 406 4.08 6.86 -26.64
CA LEU A 406 2.66 7.21 -26.52
C LEU A 406 1.80 5.98 -26.20
N VAL A 407 1.97 4.88 -26.93
CA VAL A 407 1.21 3.64 -26.70
C VAL A 407 1.49 3.08 -25.30
N SER A 408 2.76 3.07 -24.88
CA SER A 408 3.16 2.68 -23.53
C SER A 408 2.53 3.58 -22.46
N PHE A 409 2.53 4.90 -22.66
CA PHE A 409 1.90 5.84 -21.73
C PHE A 409 0.39 5.57 -21.60
N LEU A 410 -0.34 5.45 -22.71
CA LEU A 410 -1.79 5.21 -22.70
C LEU A 410 -2.14 3.89 -21.99
N GLY A 411 -1.36 2.83 -22.23
CA GLY A 411 -1.54 1.52 -21.60
C GLY A 411 -1.24 1.56 -20.10
N CYS A 412 -0.07 2.06 -19.70
CA CYS A 412 0.35 2.11 -18.30
C CYS A 412 -0.50 3.07 -17.47
N TYR A 413 -0.73 4.29 -17.95
CA TYR A 413 -1.55 5.29 -17.26
C TYR A 413 -3.02 4.85 -17.18
N GLY A 414 -3.57 4.33 -18.28
CA GLY A 414 -4.94 3.81 -18.31
C GLY A 414 -5.17 2.62 -17.37
N ALA A 415 -4.16 1.77 -17.19
CA ALA A 415 -4.22 0.66 -16.24
C ALA A 415 -4.05 1.12 -14.78
N ALA A 416 -3.08 2.00 -14.51
CA ALA A 416 -2.77 2.46 -13.16
C ALA A 416 -3.89 3.29 -12.53
N GLU A 417 -4.51 4.18 -13.31
CA GLU A 417 -5.57 5.09 -12.85
C GLU A 417 -6.98 4.56 -13.12
N GLU A 418 -7.09 3.32 -13.62
CA GLU A 418 -8.34 2.66 -14.04
C GLU A 418 -9.22 3.51 -14.98
N LYS A 419 -8.62 4.40 -15.77
CA LYS A 419 -9.34 5.30 -16.67
C LYS A 419 -9.75 4.58 -17.95
N ILE A 420 -11.03 4.21 -18.03
CA ILE A 420 -11.65 3.52 -19.18
C ILE A 420 -11.33 4.21 -20.52
N GLY A 421 -11.32 5.55 -20.58
CA GLY A 421 -11.03 6.30 -21.80
C GLY A 421 -9.63 6.04 -22.37
N PHE A 422 -8.62 6.04 -21.51
CA PHE A 422 -7.22 5.77 -21.90
C PHE A 422 -7.02 4.32 -22.32
N LEU A 423 -7.64 3.39 -21.58
CA LEU A 423 -7.56 1.96 -21.90
C LEU A 423 -8.27 1.62 -23.23
N ARG A 424 -9.36 2.32 -23.57
CA ARG A 424 -10.00 2.23 -24.89
C ARG A 424 -9.12 2.78 -26.02
N ALA A 425 -8.44 3.91 -25.79
CA ALA A 425 -7.51 4.47 -26.76
C ALA A 425 -6.33 3.52 -27.02
N TYR A 426 -5.74 2.97 -25.96
CA TYR A 426 -4.70 1.94 -26.03
C TYR A 426 -5.14 0.71 -26.84
N LEU A 427 -6.31 0.14 -26.53
CA LEU A 427 -6.86 -1.00 -27.28
C LEU A 427 -7.10 -0.68 -28.75
N THR A 428 -7.61 0.51 -29.06
CA THR A 428 -7.88 0.92 -30.44
C THR A 428 -6.57 1.00 -31.23
N LEU A 429 -5.52 1.58 -30.63
CA LEU A 429 -4.21 1.68 -31.27
C LEU A 429 -3.56 0.31 -31.49
N LEU A 430 -3.59 -0.59 -30.48
CA LEU A 430 -3.08 -1.95 -30.64
C LEU A 430 -3.82 -2.73 -31.72
N PHE A 431 -5.14 -2.58 -31.79
CA PHE A 431 -5.94 -3.22 -32.84
C PHE A 431 -5.56 -2.71 -34.24
N LEU A 432 -5.38 -1.40 -34.40
CA LEU A 432 -4.93 -0.81 -35.65
C LEU A 432 -3.53 -1.32 -36.05
N LEU A 433 -2.59 -1.41 -35.11
CA LEU A 433 -1.25 -1.97 -35.36
C LEU A 433 -1.31 -3.42 -35.83
N MET A 434 -2.07 -4.26 -35.12
CA MET A 434 -2.29 -5.65 -35.51
C MET A 434 -2.86 -5.76 -36.93
N THR A 435 -3.89 -4.97 -37.26
CA THR A 435 -4.46 -4.99 -38.62
C THR A 435 -3.44 -4.53 -39.66
N SER A 436 -2.60 -3.53 -39.35
CA SER A 436 -1.57 -3.04 -40.26
C SER A 436 -0.49 -4.09 -40.52
N GLN A 437 -0.06 -4.84 -39.49
CA GLN A 437 0.92 -5.91 -39.62
C GLN A 437 0.40 -7.05 -40.50
N ILE A 438 -0.87 -7.42 -40.33
CA ILE A 438 -1.51 -8.45 -41.16
C ILE A 438 -1.57 -8.00 -42.62
N VAL A 439 -1.94 -6.73 -42.87
CA VAL A 439 -1.99 -6.18 -44.24
C VAL A 439 -0.60 -6.14 -44.88
N VAL A 440 0.40 -5.59 -44.18
CA VAL A 440 1.78 -5.50 -44.68
C VAL A 440 2.36 -6.89 -44.93
N GLY A 441 2.17 -7.83 -43.99
CA GLY A 441 2.61 -9.22 -44.15
C GLY A 441 1.93 -9.92 -45.32
N SER A 442 0.64 -9.68 -45.54
CA SER A 442 -0.11 -10.24 -46.68
C SER A 442 0.37 -9.66 -48.01
N LEU A 443 0.63 -8.35 -48.07
CA LEU A 443 1.18 -7.70 -49.27
C LEU A 443 2.60 -8.19 -49.57
N ALA A 444 3.47 -8.26 -48.55
CA ALA A 444 4.83 -8.78 -48.71
C ALA A 444 4.83 -10.23 -49.23
N PHE A 445 3.88 -11.05 -48.76
CA PHE A 445 3.70 -12.41 -49.27
C PHE A 445 3.17 -12.44 -50.71
N ALA A 446 2.24 -11.56 -51.07
CA ALA A 446 1.68 -11.49 -52.42
C ALA A 446 2.72 -11.07 -53.46
N TYR A 447 3.57 -10.09 -53.13
CA TYR A 447 4.61 -9.55 -54.02
C TYR A 447 5.94 -10.31 -53.97
N ARG A 448 6.02 -11.43 -53.23
CA ARG A 448 7.27 -12.20 -53.11
C ARG A 448 7.82 -12.72 -54.44
N GLN A 449 6.96 -12.91 -55.44
CA GLN A 449 7.34 -13.41 -56.76
C GLN A 449 7.89 -12.30 -57.67
N ASP A 450 7.67 -11.03 -57.33
CA ASP A 450 8.16 -9.88 -58.11
C ASP A 450 9.54 -9.40 -57.63
N ALA A 451 10.12 -10.06 -56.61
CA ALA A 451 11.39 -9.69 -56.00
C ALA A 451 12.53 -9.64 -57.02
N ASP A 452 12.67 -10.67 -57.87
CA ASP A 452 13.72 -10.73 -58.90
C ASP A 452 13.60 -9.60 -59.91
N HIS A 453 12.38 -9.29 -60.33
CA HIS A 453 12.12 -8.18 -61.25
C HIS A 453 12.46 -6.82 -60.61
N ILE A 454 12.16 -6.63 -59.33
CA ILE A 454 12.53 -5.42 -58.58
C ILE A 454 14.04 -5.32 -58.42
N LEU A 455 14.73 -6.43 -58.12
CA LEU A 455 16.19 -6.47 -58.03
C LEU A 455 16.84 -6.10 -59.37
N ASP A 456 16.37 -6.66 -60.49
CA ASP A 456 16.89 -6.36 -61.83
C ASP A 456 16.67 -4.89 -62.21
N GLN A 457 15.48 -4.35 -61.96
CA GLN A 457 15.17 -2.94 -62.22
C GLN A 457 16.00 -2.00 -61.35
N SER A 458 16.17 -2.33 -60.07
CA SER A 458 16.94 -1.53 -59.11
C SER A 458 18.43 -1.55 -59.47
N TRP A 459 18.97 -2.72 -59.82
CA TRP A 459 20.34 -2.87 -60.31
C TRP A 459 20.57 -2.06 -61.59
N SER A 460 19.62 -2.14 -62.53
CA SER A 460 19.68 -1.38 -63.78
C SER A 460 19.67 0.14 -63.56
N LYS A 461 18.90 0.61 -62.58
CA LYS A 461 18.85 2.03 -62.22
C LYS A 461 20.15 2.48 -61.57
N ALA A 462 20.64 1.73 -60.58
CA ALA A 462 21.92 2.00 -59.92
C ALA A 462 23.10 1.97 -60.93
N PHE A 463 23.05 1.09 -61.93
CA PHE A 463 24.06 1.04 -62.98
C PHE A 463 24.15 2.31 -63.82
N ARG A 464 23.01 2.97 -64.07
CA ARG A 464 22.98 4.22 -64.85
C ARG A 464 23.26 5.45 -64.01
N GLU A 465 22.77 5.48 -62.77
CA GLU A 465 22.69 6.70 -61.97
C GLU A 465 23.75 6.74 -60.85
N GLU A 466 24.16 5.58 -60.32
CA GLU A 466 24.95 5.48 -59.08
C GLU A 466 26.02 4.35 -59.14
N PRO A 467 27.02 4.42 -60.04
CA PRO A 467 28.03 3.36 -60.20
C PRO A 467 28.94 3.15 -58.97
N GLN A 468 29.00 4.13 -58.06
CA GLN A 468 29.73 3.98 -56.80
C GLN A 468 29.00 3.03 -55.84
N LEU A 469 27.66 3.13 -55.76
CA LEU A 469 26.83 2.26 -54.94
C LEU A 469 26.99 0.79 -55.36
N LEU A 470 27.02 0.53 -56.66
CA LEU A 470 27.26 -0.82 -57.18
C LEU A 470 28.62 -1.38 -56.79
N ARG A 471 29.69 -0.58 -56.86
CA ARG A 471 31.02 -1.02 -56.38
C ARG A 471 31.00 -1.38 -54.90
N ASP A 472 30.26 -0.64 -54.09
CA ASP A 472 30.15 -0.93 -52.65
C ASP A 472 29.39 -2.23 -52.41
N VAL A 473 28.30 -2.46 -53.17
CA VAL A 473 27.52 -3.71 -53.14
C VAL A 473 28.36 -4.91 -53.62
N GLU A 474 29.05 -4.79 -54.75
CA GLU A 474 29.95 -5.81 -55.31
C GLU A 474 31.07 -6.18 -54.33
N ASN A 475 31.69 -5.18 -53.68
CA ASN A 475 32.71 -5.41 -52.65
C ASN A 475 32.14 -6.04 -51.37
N TYR A 476 30.94 -5.64 -50.95
CA TYR A 476 30.29 -6.15 -49.75
C TYR A 476 29.89 -7.63 -49.89
N PHE A 477 29.25 -7.98 -51.01
CA PHE A 477 28.82 -9.36 -51.30
C PHE A 477 29.91 -10.20 -51.98
N GLN A 478 31.07 -9.62 -52.28
CA GLN A 478 32.17 -10.28 -52.98
C GLN A 478 31.71 -10.92 -54.31
N CYS A 479 30.93 -10.16 -55.06
CA CYS A 479 30.30 -10.58 -56.32
C CYS A 479 30.59 -9.54 -57.42
N CYS A 480 30.24 -9.85 -58.66
CA CYS A 480 30.49 -8.97 -59.79
C CYS A 480 29.43 -9.13 -60.88
N GLY A 481 28.88 -8.02 -61.37
CA GLY A 481 27.76 -8.02 -62.32
C GLY A 481 26.46 -8.65 -61.75
N PHE A 482 25.33 -8.46 -62.43
CA PHE A 482 24.03 -8.88 -61.88
C PHE A 482 23.76 -10.37 -62.12
N ASN A 483 23.33 -10.75 -63.33
CA ASN A 483 23.05 -12.16 -63.67
C ASN A 483 24.31 -12.92 -64.11
N SER A 484 25.36 -12.20 -64.50
CA SER A 484 26.67 -12.75 -64.88
C SER A 484 27.76 -11.72 -64.62
N ILE A 485 29.03 -12.16 -64.62
CA ILE A 485 30.20 -11.31 -64.33
C ILE A 485 30.41 -10.14 -65.32
N ASP A 486 29.78 -10.19 -66.49
CA ASP A 486 29.84 -9.16 -67.52
C ASP A 486 28.52 -8.37 -67.65
N ASP A 487 27.48 -8.72 -66.88
CA ASP A 487 26.16 -8.08 -66.93
C ASP A 487 26.09 -6.84 -66.04
N ARG A 488 26.02 -5.64 -66.67
CA ARG A 488 25.88 -4.34 -65.97
C ARG A 488 26.88 -4.17 -64.82
N VAL A 489 28.13 -4.50 -65.12
CA VAL A 489 29.27 -4.51 -64.19
C VAL A 489 30.02 -3.19 -64.13
N VAL A 490 30.54 -2.83 -62.96
CA VAL A 490 31.42 -1.66 -62.81
C VAL A 490 32.89 -2.11 -62.79
N GLN A 491 33.64 -1.77 -63.84
CA GLN A 491 35.05 -2.18 -63.95
C GLN A 491 35.99 -1.41 -62.99
N PRO A 492 37.09 -2.04 -62.51
CA PRO A 492 37.51 -3.43 -62.76
C PRO A 492 36.80 -4.46 -61.88
N CYS A 493 36.30 -5.52 -62.50
CA CYS A 493 35.71 -6.67 -61.81
C CYS A 493 36.76 -7.47 -61.02
N ARG A 494 36.52 -7.75 -59.74
CA ARG A 494 37.48 -8.46 -58.84
C ARG A 494 37.02 -9.85 -58.38
N TYR A 495 35.78 -10.23 -58.69
CA TYR A 495 35.13 -11.45 -58.20
C TYR A 495 34.54 -12.24 -59.36
N TYR A 496 34.36 -13.56 -59.18
CA TYR A 496 33.93 -14.48 -60.25
C TYR A 496 32.48 -14.98 -60.11
N ASN A 497 31.74 -14.50 -59.11
CA ASN A 497 30.35 -14.91 -58.85
C ASN A 497 29.39 -13.76 -59.22
N PRO A 498 28.23 -14.06 -59.84
CA PRO A 498 27.18 -13.07 -60.10
C PRO A 498 26.53 -12.57 -58.79
N CYS A 499 26.11 -11.30 -58.76
CA CYS A 499 25.49 -10.70 -57.58
C CYS A 499 24.02 -11.08 -57.38
N HIS A 500 23.31 -11.57 -58.41
CA HIS A 500 21.89 -11.93 -58.31
C HIS A 500 21.63 -12.91 -57.16
N GLU A 501 22.31 -14.06 -57.15
CA GLU A 501 22.11 -15.12 -56.15
C GLU A 501 22.40 -14.61 -54.72
N MET A 502 23.48 -13.85 -54.54
CA MET A 502 23.86 -13.31 -53.23
C MET A 502 22.84 -12.28 -52.70
N LEU A 503 22.29 -11.45 -53.60
CA LEU A 503 21.26 -10.46 -53.27
C LEU A 503 19.92 -11.12 -52.99
N GLU A 504 19.55 -12.13 -53.77
CA GLU A 504 18.33 -12.91 -53.57
C GLU A 504 18.35 -13.63 -52.22
N ASP A 505 19.45 -14.32 -51.90
CA ASP A 505 19.64 -14.98 -50.60
C ASP A 505 19.59 -13.97 -49.45
N SER A 506 20.30 -12.84 -49.57
CA SER A 506 20.31 -11.80 -48.54
C SER A 506 18.92 -11.18 -48.33
N LEU A 507 18.18 -10.97 -49.42
CA LEU A 507 16.81 -10.48 -49.39
C LEU A 507 15.88 -11.51 -48.72
N TRP A 508 16.02 -12.78 -49.06
CA TRP A 508 15.25 -13.88 -48.46
C TRP A 508 15.48 -13.99 -46.95
N TYR A 509 16.73 -14.00 -46.49
CA TYR A 509 17.05 -14.02 -45.05
C TYR A 509 16.50 -12.79 -44.32
N SER A 510 16.58 -11.61 -44.95
CA SER A 510 16.04 -10.38 -44.38
C SER A 510 14.51 -10.42 -44.27
N LEU A 511 13.82 -10.88 -45.32
CA LEU A 511 12.36 -11.04 -45.32
C LEU A 511 11.91 -12.11 -44.31
N LEU A 512 12.65 -13.21 -44.18
CA LEU A 512 12.40 -14.23 -43.17
C LEU A 512 12.55 -13.68 -41.75
N ALA A 513 13.62 -12.93 -41.49
CA ALA A 513 13.85 -12.29 -40.19
C ALA A 513 12.73 -11.29 -39.85
N ILE A 514 12.36 -10.43 -40.80
CA ILE A 514 11.24 -9.47 -40.66
C ILE A 514 9.93 -10.23 -40.39
N GLY A 515 9.68 -11.33 -41.11
CA GLY A 515 8.50 -12.17 -40.92
C GLY A 515 8.44 -12.80 -39.52
N VAL A 516 9.55 -13.38 -39.04
CA VAL A 516 9.64 -13.96 -37.70
C VAL A 516 9.42 -12.89 -36.62
N VAL A 517 10.07 -11.74 -36.74
CA VAL A 517 9.88 -10.61 -35.81
C VAL A 517 8.44 -10.13 -35.82
N GLY A 518 7.82 -9.99 -37.00
CA GLY A 518 6.42 -9.61 -37.14
C GLY A 518 5.46 -10.58 -36.46
N VAL A 519 5.69 -11.90 -36.58
CA VAL A 519 4.88 -12.92 -35.89
C VAL A 519 5.03 -12.82 -34.37
N ILE A 520 6.26 -12.63 -33.86
CA ILE A 520 6.50 -12.48 -32.41
C ILE A 520 5.78 -11.24 -31.88
N LEU A 521 5.90 -10.11 -32.59
CA LEU A 521 5.21 -8.86 -32.24
C LEU A 521 3.70 -9.04 -32.25
N GLY A 522 3.13 -9.70 -33.26
CA GLY A 522 1.71 -10.00 -33.33
C GLY A 522 1.22 -10.87 -32.16
N ILE A 523 1.99 -11.88 -31.74
CA ILE A 523 1.65 -12.70 -30.56
C ILE A 523 1.67 -11.84 -29.29
N MET A 524 2.69 -11.00 -29.10
CA MET A 524 2.78 -10.11 -27.95
C MET A 524 1.62 -9.11 -27.91
N GLU A 525 1.28 -8.49 -29.04
CA GLU A 525 0.15 -7.57 -29.17
C GLU A 525 -1.18 -8.25 -28.87
N LEU A 526 -1.40 -9.49 -29.34
CA LEU A 526 -2.60 -10.26 -29.03
C LEU A 526 -2.75 -10.52 -27.53
N LEU A 527 -1.65 -10.88 -26.85
CA LEU A 527 -1.66 -11.06 -25.39
C LEU A 527 -1.99 -9.75 -24.67
N CYS A 528 -1.40 -8.63 -25.09
CA CYS A 528 -1.70 -7.31 -24.54
C CYS A 528 -3.17 -6.92 -24.72
N LEU A 529 -3.75 -7.17 -25.91
CA LEU A 529 -5.17 -6.93 -26.19
C LEU A 529 -6.07 -7.75 -25.26
N LEU A 530 -5.80 -9.05 -25.10
CA LEU A 530 -6.56 -9.94 -24.23
C LEU A 530 -6.54 -9.46 -22.77
N LEU A 531 -5.35 -9.14 -22.25
CA LEU A 531 -5.19 -8.65 -20.88
C LEU A 531 -5.90 -7.31 -20.66
N ALA A 532 -5.80 -6.37 -21.60
CA ALA A 532 -6.46 -5.07 -21.51
C ALA A 532 -8.00 -5.18 -21.61
N VAL A 533 -8.53 -6.11 -22.41
CA VAL A 533 -9.98 -6.42 -22.44
C VAL A 533 -10.45 -7.00 -21.12
N ILE A 534 -9.71 -7.96 -20.54
CA ILE A 534 -10.03 -8.52 -19.21
C ILE A 534 -10.07 -7.41 -18.16
N LEU A 535 -9.07 -6.51 -18.17
CA LEU A 535 -9.01 -5.38 -17.26
C LEU A 535 -10.20 -4.42 -17.44
N LEU A 536 -10.59 -4.09 -18.68
CA LEU A 536 -11.79 -3.27 -18.95
C LEU A 536 -13.08 -3.90 -18.45
N VAL A 537 -13.25 -5.21 -18.64
CA VAL A 537 -14.42 -5.95 -18.15
C VAL A 537 -14.45 -5.91 -16.62
N HIS A 538 -13.30 -6.08 -15.97
CA HIS A 538 -13.18 -5.98 -14.52
C HIS A 538 -13.60 -4.60 -13.99
N ILE A 539 -13.01 -3.52 -14.54
CA ILE A 539 -13.32 -2.13 -14.15
C ILE A 539 -14.81 -1.83 -14.37
N ARG A 540 -15.38 -2.25 -15.51
CA ARG A 540 -16.81 -2.04 -15.82
C ARG A 540 -17.73 -2.79 -14.86
N ARG A 541 -17.35 -4.00 -14.43
CA ARG A 541 -18.12 -4.77 -13.44
C ARG A 541 -18.12 -4.09 -12.08
N ASN A 542 -16.98 -3.55 -11.64
CA ASN A 542 -16.89 -2.79 -10.39
C ASN A 542 -17.73 -1.49 -10.45
N HIS A 543 -17.75 -0.80 -11.60
CA HIS A 543 -18.62 0.36 -11.80
C HIS A 543 -20.13 0.02 -11.80
N HIS A 544 -20.52 -1.17 -12.24
CA HIS A 544 -21.93 -1.57 -12.26
C HIS A 544 -22.51 -1.80 -10.86
N CYS A 545 -21.67 -2.14 -9.87
CA CYS A 545 -22.06 -2.17 -8.46
C CYS A 545 -22.50 -0.80 -7.94
N GLY A 546 -21.95 0.31 -8.45
CA GLY A 546 -22.37 1.67 -8.08
C GLY A 546 -23.77 2.05 -8.59
N GLY A 547 -24.31 1.34 -9.58
CA GLY A 547 -25.69 1.58 -10.07
C GLY A 547 -26.77 0.95 -9.18
N LEU A 548 -26.45 -0.11 -8.44
CA LEU A 548 -27.35 -0.71 -7.44
C LEU A 548 -27.52 0.20 -6.21
N ASP A 549 -26.55 1.08 -5.95
CA ASP A 549 -26.65 2.08 -4.88
C ASP A 549 -27.64 3.19 -5.20
N GLU A 550 -27.87 3.54 -6.48
CA GLU A 550 -28.85 4.58 -6.86
C GLU A 550 -30.29 4.11 -6.67
N GLU A 551 -30.61 2.87 -7.03
CA GLU A 551 -31.94 2.27 -6.83
C GLU A 551 -32.23 2.06 -5.34
N ARG A 552 -31.20 1.67 -4.57
CA ARG A 552 -31.27 1.60 -3.11
C ARG A 552 -31.41 2.98 -2.47
N GLN A 553 -30.75 4.01 -3.02
CA GLN A 553 -30.86 5.39 -2.54
C GLN A 553 -32.27 5.95 -2.76
N ALA A 554 -32.91 5.64 -3.89
CA ALA A 554 -34.29 6.03 -4.17
C ALA A 554 -35.28 5.42 -3.15
N LEU A 555 -35.12 4.12 -2.84
CA LEU A 555 -35.89 3.43 -1.79
C LEU A 555 -35.65 4.02 -0.38
N LEU A 556 -34.41 4.44 -0.10
CA LEU A 556 -34.05 5.05 1.19
C LEU A 556 -34.53 6.51 1.32
N ASP A 557 -34.64 7.24 0.22
CA ASP A 557 -35.23 8.59 0.21
C ASP A 557 -36.76 8.53 0.41
N GLU A 558 -37.43 7.53 -0.17
CA GLU A 558 -38.86 7.28 0.09
C GLU A 558 -39.12 6.88 1.55
N THR A 559 -38.24 6.06 2.13
CA THR A 559 -38.31 5.68 3.55
C THR A 559 -38.10 6.89 4.48
N ARG A 560 -37.20 7.82 4.12
CA ARG A 560 -36.99 9.07 4.87
C ARG A 560 -38.21 9.99 4.85
N ARG A 561 -38.90 10.06 3.72
CA ARG A 561 -40.17 10.82 3.62
C ARG A 561 -41.21 10.27 4.59
N LEU A 562 -41.34 8.95 4.66
CA LEU A 562 -42.30 8.27 5.55
C LEU A 562 -41.94 8.48 7.04
N ASP A 563 -40.66 8.42 7.42
CA ASP A 563 -40.22 8.65 8.80
C ASP A 563 -40.47 10.09 9.26
N GLU A 564 -40.29 11.08 8.37
CA GLU A 564 -40.63 12.49 8.66
C GLU A 564 -42.15 12.67 8.86
N GLU A 565 -42.97 12.08 7.99
CA GLU A 565 -44.43 12.09 8.12
C GLU A 565 -44.90 11.47 9.45
N ILE A 566 -44.27 10.38 9.88
CA ILE A 566 -44.55 9.71 11.17
C ILE A 566 -44.14 10.61 12.34
N ARG A 567 -42.95 11.24 12.27
CA ARG A 567 -42.48 12.18 13.31
C ARG A 567 -43.44 13.36 13.47
N GLU A 568 -43.89 13.95 12.37
CA GLU A 568 -44.85 15.05 12.38
C GLU A 568 -46.21 14.61 12.93
N ALA A 569 -46.67 13.41 12.58
CA ALA A 569 -47.90 12.84 13.15
C ALA A 569 -47.78 12.64 14.66
N TYR A 570 -46.62 12.18 15.14
CA TYR A 570 -46.35 11.98 16.56
C TYR A 570 -46.26 13.30 17.34
N GLN A 571 -45.59 14.31 16.76
CA GLN A 571 -45.52 15.68 17.31
C GLN A 571 -46.92 16.31 17.40
N ARG A 572 -47.75 16.17 16.36
CA ARG A 572 -49.15 16.63 16.36
C ARG A 572 -49.99 15.96 17.43
N ARG A 573 -49.83 14.64 17.63
CA ARG A 573 -50.52 13.93 18.71
C ARG A 573 -50.05 14.40 20.08
N ARG A 574 -48.74 14.56 20.28
CA ARG A 574 -48.17 15.04 21.55
C ARG A 574 -48.67 16.45 21.92
N ALA A 575 -48.84 17.34 20.94
CA ALA A 575 -49.38 18.68 21.16
C ALA A 575 -50.88 18.71 21.51
N HIS A 576 -51.62 17.62 21.30
CA HIS A 576 -53.01 17.49 21.74
C HIS A 576 -53.16 16.92 23.15
N PHE A 577 -52.08 16.43 23.76
CA PHE A 577 -52.06 15.83 25.10
C PHE A 577 -51.31 16.66 26.14
N VAL A 578 -50.82 17.85 25.76
CA VAL A 578 -50.29 18.91 26.65
C VAL A 578 -51.25 20.08 26.56
#